data_AF-A0AAD9SRK7-F1
#
_entry.id   AF-A0AAD9SRK7-F1
#
_cell.length_a   1.000
_cell.length_b   1.000
_cell.length_c   1.000
_cell.angle_alpha   90.00
_cell.angle_beta   90.00
_cell.angle_gamma   90.00
#
_symmetry.space_group_name_H-M   'P 1'
#
loop_
_entity.id
_entity.type
_entity.pdbx_description
1 polymer ?
#
loop_
_entity_poly.entity_id
_entity_poly.type
_entity_poly.pdbx_seq_one_letter_code
_entity_poly.pdbx_strand_id
1 'polypeptide(L)'
;MSPLFLGRGRYLLAAPRFQNFLSTSSSDLLLVDGHCRDGCDGKVSPISVFCASLAATLAHNSTIMALHFFAGQHSFFDDDPATGPRGLLRSLICQVLSYPSQPAFCLDWVHDQAMQDVADGRIVALCWILKELLKRVVNVSTILCIVDNISDFERKYEGWDNDLDTVFDWLRMVPIELSPGINFKLLMTSAGKSTQLVWKTDPLDRLSLAAGNVISAGKSEWAIARDIGNYVPSYNTY
;
A
#
# COMPACT_ATOMS: atom_id res chain seq x y z
N MET A 1 -7.99 -5.44 -21.01
CA MET A 1 -8.82 -4.60 -20.11
C MET A 1 -9.53 -3.47 -20.88
N SER A 2 -10.84 -3.25 -20.69
CA SER A 2 -11.64 -2.26 -21.47
C SER A 2 -11.44 -0.79 -21.00
N PRO A 3 -11.58 0.22 -21.90
CA PRO A 3 -11.44 1.65 -21.56
C PRO A 3 -12.36 2.15 -20.44
N LEU A 4 -13.56 1.56 -20.30
CA LEU A 4 -14.52 1.88 -19.25
C LEU A 4 -13.94 1.59 -17.85
N PHE A 5 -13.13 0.55 -17.75
CA PHE A 5 -12.58 0.08 -16.49
C PHE A 5 -11.40 0.93 -16.01
N LEU A 6 -10.56 1.44 -16.94
CA LEU A 6 -9.55 2.46 -16.64
C LEU A 6 -10.17 3.77 -16.13
N GLY A 7 -11.44 4.04 -16.46
CA GLY A 7 -12.18 5.21 -15.99
C GLY A 7 -12.37 5.27 -14.47
N ARG A 8 -12.30 4.13 -13.76
CA ARG A 8 -12.40 4.07 -12.29
C ARG A 8 -11.12 4.52 -11.59
N GLY A 9 -9.96 4.08 -12.06
CA GLY A 9 -8.67 4.58 -11.56
C GLY A 9 -8.55 6.10 -11.77
N ARG A 10 -9.18 6.62 -12.82
CA ARG A 10 -9.17 8.05 -13.13
C ARG A 10 -10.17 8.83 -12.30
N TYR A 11 -11.31 8.23 -11.97
CA TYR A 11 -12.18 8.78 -10.94
C TYR A 11 -11.46 8.84 -9.59
N LEU A 12 -10.73 7.78 -9.21
CA LEU A 12 -9.95 7.77 -7.97
C LEU A 12 -8.95 8.95 -7.91
N LEU A 13 -8.23 9.23 -8.99
CA LEU A 13 -7.37 10.43 -9.09
C LEU A 13 -8.13 11.75 -8.91
N ALA A 14 -9.36 11.81 -9.43
CA ALA A 14 -10.20 13.00 -9.34
C ALA A 14 -10.91 13.13 -7.99
N ALA A 15 -10.91 12.09 -7.16
CA ALA A 15 -11.64 12.07 -5.91
C ALA A 15 -11.00 13.01 -4.88
N PRO A 16 -11.74 13.97 -4.31
CA PRO A 16 -11.18 14.92 -3.34
C PRO A 16 -10.50 14.26 -2.14
N ARG A 17 -11.05 13.13 -1.66
CA ARG A 17 -10.46 12.37 -0.55
C ARG A 17 -9.09 11.80 -0.92
N PHE A 18 -8.91 11.30 -2.15
CA PHE A 18 -7.63 10.79 -2.63
C PHE A 18 -6.62 11.91 -2.86
N GLN A 19 -7.07 13.04 -3.42
CA GLN A 19 -6.21 14.22 -3.59
C GLN A 19 -5.72 14.76 -2.25
N ASN A 20 -6.60 14.85 -1.25
CA ASN A 20 -6.25 15.23 0.12
C ASN A 20 -5.30 14.21 0.76
N PHE A 21 -5.57 12.91 0.57
CA PHE A 21 -4.69 11.84 1.03
C PHE A 21 -3.28 12.01 0.49
N LEU A 22 -3.13 12.34 -0.80
CA LEU A 22 -1.81 12.45 -1.41
C LEU A 22 -1.09 13.78 -1.12
N SER A 23 -1.82 14.89 -1.04
CA SER A 23 -1.27 16.25 -0.95
C SER A 23 -0.99 16.76 0.46
N THR A 24 -1.59 16.16 1.50
CA THR A 24 -1.33 16.58 2.88
C THR A 24 0.05 16.13 3.34
N SER A 25 0.79 17.01 4.03
CA SER A 25 2.05 16.66 4.70
C SER A 25 1.82 16.01 6.08
N SER A 26 0.81 15.13 6.17
CA SER A 26 0.51 14.33 7.35
C SER A 26 0.38 12.85 6.99
N SER A 27 0.65 11.99 7.96
CA SER A 27 0.30 10.57 7.88
C SER A 27 -1.21 10.42 7.68
N ASP A 28 -1.61 9.44 6.85
CA ASP A 28 -3.01 9.25 6.47
C ASP A 28 -3.24 7.80 6.02
N LEU A 29 -4.49 7.34 6.08
CA LEU A 29 -4.91 6.01 5.66
C LEU A 29 -6.11 6.14 4.73
N LEU A 30 -6.12 5.39 3.63
CA LEU A 30 -7.25 5.34 2.71
C LEU A 30 -7.53 3.91 2.27
N LEU A 31 -8.74 3.42 2.55
CA LEU A 31 -9.27 2.16 2.04
C LEU A 31 -10.21 2.42 0.86
N VAL A 32 -9.89 1.88 -0.31
CA VAL A 32 -10.65 2.07 -1.55
C VAL A 32 -11.36 0.79 -1.96
N ASP A 33 -12.70 0.82 -1.97
CA ASP A 33 -13.54 -0.25 -2.50
C ASP A 33 -13.87 0.01 -3.97
N GLY A 34 -13.41 -0.89 -4.83
CA GLY A 34 -13.40 -0.71 -6.27
C GLY A 34 -14.67 -1.10 -7.01
N HIS A 35 -15.43 -2.06 -6.49
CA HIS A 35 -16.64 -2.63 -7.10
C HIS A 35 -16.49 -3.06 -8.58
N CYS A 36 -15.29 -3.48 -8.99
CA CYS A 36 -14.87 -3.68 -10.39
C CYS A 36 -14.46 -5.12 -10.71
N ARG A 37 -14.91 -6.11 -9.93
CA ARG A 37 -14.58 -7.54 -10.14
C ARG A 37 -14.95 -8.03 -11.54
N ASP A 38 -16.04 -7.54 -12.11
CA ASP A 38 -16.50 -7.91 -13.46
C ASP A 38 -15.57 -7.38 -14.58
N GLY A 39 -14.66 -6.46 -14.26
CA GLY A 39 -13.71 -5.86 -15.19
C GLY A 39 -12.27 -6.33 -15.01
N CYS A 40 -12.04 -7.32 -14.14
CA CYS A 40 -10.71 -7.88 -13.91
C CYS A 40 -10.24 -8.72 -15.10
N ASP A 41 -8.94 -8.64 -15.38
CA ASP A 41 -8.24 -9.54 -16.30
C ASP A 41 -7.41 -10.52 -15.44
N GLY A 42 -7.97 -11.71 -15.21
CA GLY A 42 -7.45 -12.64 -14.20
C GLY A 42 -7.48 -12.02 -12.79
N LYS A 43 -6.30 -11.85 -12.18
CA LYS A 43 -6.11 -11.24 -10.84
C LYS A 43 -5.85 -9.74 -10.87
N VAL A 44 -5.73 -9.15 -12.07
CA VAL A 44 -5.41 -7.73 -12.23
C VAL A 44 -6.69 -6.94 -12.40
N SER A 45 -6.95 -6.03 -11.47
CA SER A 45 -8.07 -5.10 -11.56
C SER A 45 -7.64 -3.77 -12.18
N PRO A 46 -8.59 -2.92 -12.60
CA PRO A 46 -8.26 -1.57 -13.06
C PRO A 46 -7.63 -0.70 -11.97
N ILE A 47 -7.94 -0.99 -10.70
CA ILE A 47 -7.32 -0.33 -9.55
C ILE A 47 -5.91 -0.85 -9.34
N SER A 48 -5.64 -2.11 -9.67
CA SER A 48 -4.28 -2.67 -9.66
C SER A 48 -3.39 -1.93 -10.67
N VAL A 49 -3.90 -1.65 -11.87
CA VAL A 49 -3.20 -0.81 -12.87
C VAL A 49 -2.94 0.58 -12.31
N PHE A 50 -3.93 1.21 -11.69
CA PHE A 50 -3.76 2.51 -11.04
C PHE A 50 -2.68 2.47 -9.94
N CYS A 51 -2.70 1.47 -9.05
CA CYS A 51 -1.72 1.32 -7.98
C CYS A 51 -0.31 1.14 -8.52
N ALA A 52 -0.14 0.33 -9.57
CA ALA A 52 1.13 0.15 -10.25
C ALA A 52 1.64 1.45 -10.87
N SER A 53 0.77 2.20 -11.58
CA SER A 53 1.12 3.50 -12.15
C SER A 53 1.48 4.53 -11.08
N LEU A 54 0.78 4.54 -9.95
CA LEU A 54 1.07 5.41 -8.82
C LEU A 54 2.44 5.09 -8.21
N ALA A 55 2.71 3.82 -7.92
CA ALA A 55 4.00 3.37 -7.40
C ALA A 55 5.15 3.73 -8.36
N ALA A 56 4.99 3.43 -9.65
CA ALA A 56 6.00 3.73 -10.68
C ALA A 56 6.26 5.24 -10.82
N THR A 57 5.21 6.06 -10.80
CA THR A 57 5.35 7.52 -10.88
C THR A 57 6.11 8.07 -9.67
N LEU A 58 5.81 7.57 -8.47
CA LEU A 58 6.39 8.06 -7.23
C LEU A 58 7.78 7.51 -6.93
N ALA A 59 8.16 6.38 -7.55
CA ALA A 59 9.51 5.82 -7.43
C ALA A 59 10.61 6.79 -7.93
N HIS A 60 10.25 7.75 -8.79
CA HIS A 60 11.17 8.79 -9.28
C HIS A 60 11.29 10.00 -8.34
N ASN A 61 10.46 10.08 -7.29
CA ASN A 61 10.52 11.16 -6.33
C ASN A 61 11.53 10.82 -5.22
N SER A 62 12.59 11.63 -5.11
CA SER A 62 13.69 11.38 -4.17
C SER A 62 13.29 11.46 -2.70
N THR A 63 12.18 12.12 -2.36
CA THR A 63 11.71 12.30 -0.98
C THR A 63 10.62 11.30 -0.59
N ILE A 64 10.18 10.45 -1.52
CA ILE A 64 9.13 9.45 -1.28
C ILE A 64 9.70 8.04 -1.39
N MET A 65 9.50 7.27 -0.33
CA MET A 65 9.65 5.82 -0.37
C MET A 65 8.31 5.18 -0.76
N ALA A 66 8.18 4.71 -1.99
CA ALA A 66 6.98 4.03 -2.48
C ALA A 66 7.14 2.52 -2.30
N LEU A 67 6.47 1.97 -1.29
CA LEU A 67 6.36 0.54 -1.04
C LEU A 67 5.06 0.03 -1.67
N HIS A 68 5.08 -1.16 -2.26
CA HIS A 68 3.88 -1.71 -2.89
C HIS A 68 3.76 -3.23 -2.74
N PHE A 69 2.54 -3.72 -2.61
CA PHE A 69 2.25 -5.15 -2.59
C PHE A 69 0.93 -5.45 -3.31
N PHE A 70 0.92 -6.44 -4.19
CA PHE A 70 -0.24 -6.82 -5.00
C PHE A 70 -0.84 -8.13 -4.48
N ALA A 71 -1.68 -8.06 -3.46
CA ALA A 71 -2.19 -9.23 -2.73
C ALA A 71 -2.96 -10.22 -3.63
N GLY A 72 -3.60 -9.73 -4.69
CA GLY A 72 -4.29 -10.58 -5.67
C GLY A 72 -3.39 -11.59 -6.39
N GLN A 73 -2.08 -11.34 -6.49
CA GLN A 73 -1.11 -12.27 -7.08
C GLN A 73 -0.62 -13.34 -6.09
N HIS A 74 -0.85 -13.13 -4.79
CA HIS A 74 -0.25 -13.90 -3.70
C HIS A 74 -1.33 -14.54 -2.79
N SER A 75 -2.47 -14.92 -3.38
CA SER A 75 -3.65 -15.36 -2.63
C SER A 75 -4.12 -16.79 -2.95
N PHE A 76 -3.37 -17.57 -3.74
CA PHE A 76 -3.85 -18.89 -4.19
C PHE A 76 -2.79 -20.00 -4.28
N PHE A 77 -1.50 -19.70 -4.27
CA PHE A 77 -0.46 -20.71 -4.48
C PHE A 77 0.29 -20.99 -3.17
N ASP A 78 0.26 -22.25 -2.74
CA ASP A 78 0.89 -22.70 -1.48
C ASP A 78 2.42 -22.61 -1.53
N ASP A 79 3.03 -22.71 -2.71
CA ASP A 79 4.49 -22.65 -2.89
C ASP A 79 5.05 -21.23 -3.03
N ASP A 80 4.18 -20.21 -3.03
CA ASP A 80 4.62 -18.82 -3.14
C ASP A 80 5.03 -18.26 -1.77
N PRO A 81 6.32 -17.92 -1.55
CA PRO A 81 6.81 -17.41 -0.27
C PRO A 81 6.27 -16.01 0.07
N ALA A 82 5.63 -15.33 -0.89
CA ALA A 82 4.95 -14.06 -0.71
C ALA A 82 3.44 -14.22 -0.45
N THR A 83 2.94 -15.44 -0.27
CA THR A 83 1.52 -15.70 0.00
C THR A 83 1.05 -15.13 1.35
N GLY A 84 -0.14 -14.53 1.33
CA GLY A 84 -0.86 -14.07 2.52
C GLY A 84 -0.24 -12.87 3.27
N PRO A 85 -0.77 -12.51 4.44
CA PRO A 85 -0.31 -11.37 5.24
C PRO A 85 1.17 -11.44 5.64
N ARG A 86 1.70 -12.66 5.88
CA ARG A 86 3.13 -12.86 6.20
C ARG A 86 4.01 -12.54 5.00
N GLY A 87 3.61 -12.99 3.82
CA GLY A 87 4.29 -12.68 2.57
C GLY A 87 4.27 -11.19 2.24
N LEU A 88 3.17 -10.50 2.53
CA LEU A 88 3.09 -9.03 2.49
C LEU A 88 4.17 -8.38 3.34
N LEU A 89 4.28 -8.74 4.63
CA LEU A 89 5.29 -8.14 5.50
C LEU A 89 6.71 -8.44 5.02
N ARG A 90 7.00 -9.69 4.62
CA ARG A 90 8.30 -10.08 4.06
C ARG A 90 8.67 -9.24 2.84
N SER A 91 7.71 -9.05 1.93
CA SER A 91 7.91 -8.21 0.73
C SER A 91 8.20 -6.76 1.10
N LEU A 92 7.45 -6.17 2.03
CA LEU A 92 7.68 -4.80 2.50
C LEU A 92 9.07 -4.66 3.18
N ILE A 93 9.47 -5.63 4.00
CA ILE A 93 10.80 -5.67 4.62
C ILE A 93 11.89 -5.68 3.55
N CYS A 94 11.78 -6.57 2.55
CA CYS A 94 12.73 -6.66 1.44
C CYS A 94 12.81 -5.35 0.65
N GLN A 95 11.68 -4.71 0.39
CA GLN A 95 11.62 -3.42 -0.30
C GLN A 95 12.30 -2.30 0.50
N VAL A 96 12.09 -2.21 1.81
CA VAL A 96 12.77 -1.22 2.66
C VAL A 96 14.27 -1.45 2.68
N LEU A 97 14.71 -2.69 2.91
CA LEU A 97 16.13 -3.07 2.94
C LEU A 97 16.85 -2.81 1.63
N SER A 98 16.15 -2.96 0.50
CA SER A 98 16.72 -2.84 -0.84
C SER A 98 16.41 -1.50 -1.51
N TYR A 99 15.81 -0.55 -0.78
CA TYR A 99 15.34 0.69 -1.39
C TYR A 99 16.53 1.54 -1.89
N PRO A 100 16.57 1.95 -3.18
CA PRO A 100 17.80 2.48 -3.80
C PRO A 100 18.39 3.74 -3.14
N SER A 101 17.58 4.57 -2.50
CA SER A 101 18.04 5.80 -1.84
C SER A 101 18.52 5.59 -0.39
N GLN A 102 18.43 4.37 0.13
CA GLN A 102 18.81 4.06 1.50
C GLN A 102 20.25 3.52 1.57
N PRO A 103 21.00 3.87 2.62
CA PRO A 103 22.24 3.18 2.93
C PRO A 103 21.96 1.71 3.28
N ALA A 104 22.99 0.88 3.22
CA ALA A 104 22.89 -0.48 3.74
C ALA A 104 22.51 -0.46 5.22
N PHE A 105 21.47 -1.21 5.59
CA PHE A 105 21.02 -1.31 6.97
C PHE A 105 21.99 -2.16 7.78
N CYS A 106 22.48 -1.61 8.90
CA CYS A 106 23.11 -2.41 9.95
C CYS A 106 22.00 -3.08 10.78
N LEU A 107 22.08 -4.40 10.96
CA LEU A 107 21.10 -5.21 11.70
C LEU A 107 21.64 -5.69 13.06
N ASP A 108 22.66 -5.02 13.59
CA ASP A 108 23.28 -5.31 14.90
C ASP A 108 22.31 -5.18 16.10
N TRP A 109 21.21 -4.46 15.92
CA TRP A 109 20.12 -4.32 16.88
C TRP A 109 19.15 -5.51 16.91
N VAL A 110 19.25 -6.44 15.96
CA VAL A 110 18.41 -7.64 15.92
C VAL A 110 19.14 -8.79 16.60
N HIS A 111 18.61 -9.26 17.73
CA HIS A 111 19.17 -10.42 18.43
C HIS A 111 18.78 -11.74 17.75
N ASP A 112 19.56 -12.80 17.99
CA ASP A 112 19.39 -14.11 17.34
C ASP A 112 17.96 -14.67 17.41
N GLN A 113 17.31 -14.57 18.59
CA GLN A 113 15.93 -15.03 18.73
C GLN A 113 14.93 -14.25 17.85
N ALA A 114 15.12 -12.94 17.67
CA ALA A 114 14.25 -12.14 16.80
C ALA A 114 14.49 -12.48 15.32
N MET A 115 15.75 -12.73 14.94
CA MET A 115 16.08 -13.24 13.62
C MET A 115 15.42 -14.60 13.35
N GLN A 116 15.45 -15.50 14.31
CA GLN A 116 14.78 -16.80 14.20
C GLN A 116 13.26 -16.63 14.07
N ASP A 117 12.65 -15.76 14.88
CA ASP A 117 11.21 -15.51 14.81
C ASP A 117 10.79 -14.90 13.46
N VAL A 118 11.63 -14.05 12.87
CA VAL A 118 11.44 -13.51 11.51
C VAL A 118 11.59 -14.62 10.47
N ALA A 119 12.59 -15.49 10.61
CA ALA A 119 12.82 -16.62 9.71
C ALA A 119 11.65 -17.61 9.72
N ASP A 120 11.10 -17.87 10.91
CA ASP A 120 9.91 -18.72 11.13
C ASP A 120 8.60 -18.04 10.69
N GLY A 121 8.66 -16.79 10.23
CA GLY A 121 7.51 -16.04 9.72
C GLY A 121 6.50 -15.66 10.81
N ARG A 122 6.94 -15.49 12.06
CA ARG A 122 6.06 -15.09 13.15
C ARG A 122 5.55 -13.67 12.91
N ILE A 123 4.24 -13.50 12.78
CA ILE A 123 3.61 -12.25 12.33
C ILE A 123 4.02 -11.02 13.18
N VAL A 124 4.08 -11.20 14.50
CA VAL A 124 4.48 -10.14 15.44
C VAL A 124 5.95 -9.74 15.23
N ALA A 125 6.84 -10.70 14.97
CA ALA A 125 8.24 -10.43 14.70
C ALA A 125 8.44 -9.74 13.35
N LEU A 126 7.67 -10.13 12.33
CA LEU A 126 7.66 -9.47 11.03
C LEU A 126 7.16 -8.02 11.11
N CYS A 127 6.08 -7.76 11.87
CA CYS A 127 5.62 -6.40 12.13
C CYS A 127 6.69 -5.58 12.88
N TRP A 128 7.30 -6.17 13.91
CA TRP A 128 8.33 -5.50 14.70
C TRP A 128 9.57 -5.15 13.87
N ILE A 129 10.10 -6.08 13.06
CA ILE A 129 11.31 -5.82 12.26
C ILE A 129 11.04 -4.75 11.20
N LEU A 130 9.88 -4.81 10.52
CA LEU A 130 9.50 -3.79 9.54
C LEU A 130 9.43 -2.41 10.20
N LYS A 131 8.86 -2.33 11.40
CA LYS A 131 8.78 -1.08 12.17
C LYS A 131 10.16 -0.50 12.47
N GLU A 132 11.05 -1.32 13.00
CA GLU A 132 12.38 -0.89 13.37
C GLU A 132 13.21 -0.47 12.15
N LEU A 133 12.98 -1.09 10.99
CA LEU A 133 13.54 -0.64 9.73
C LEU A 133 12.97 0.72 9.29
N LEU A 134 11.65 0.90 9.31
CA LEU A 134 11.00 2.15 8.91
C LEU A 134 11.45 3.35 9.77
N LYS A 135 11.68 3.14 11.07
CA LYS A 135 12.23 4.16 11.99
C LYS A 135 13.62 4.64 11.63
N ARG A 136 14.39 3.82 10.91
CA ARG A 136 15.79 4.07 10.52
C ARG A 136 15.93 4.56 9.08
N VAL A 137 14.82 4.72 8.35
CA VAL A 137 14.84 5.29 7.00
C VAL A 137 15.29 6.75 7.07
N VAL A 138 16.16 7.14 6.15
CA VAL A 138 16.75 8.49 6.05
C VAL A 138 16.45 9.11 4.69
N ASN A 139 16.60 10.43 4.56
CA ASN A 139 16.43 11.18 3.30
C ASN A 139 15.06 11.03 2.62
N VAL A 140 14.03 10.65 3.38
CA VAL A 140 12.64 10.63 2.91
C VAL A 140 11.79 11.49 3.84
N SER A 141 10.78 12.16 3.28
CA SER A 141 9.76 12.88 4.04
C SER A 141 8.44 12.12 4.08
N THR A 142 8.24 11.13 3.20
CA THR A 142 7.01 10.35 3.13
C THR A 142 7.30 8.91 2.73
N ILE A 143 6.73 7.98 3.47
CA ILE A 143 6.65 6.57 3.12
C ILE A 143 5.22 6.31 2.67
N LEU A 144 5.03 6.00 1.39
CA LEU A 144 3.73 5.62 0.83
C LEU A 144 3.71 4.10 0.69
N CYS A 145 2.86 3.45 1.47
CA CYS A 145 2.62 2.01 1.40
C CYS A 145 1.33 1.74 0.63
N ILE A 146 1.44 1.04 -0.50
CA ILE A 146 0.31 0.67 -1.36
C ILE A 146 0.08 -0.83 -1.23
N VAL A 147 -1.12 -1.22 -0.77
CA VAL A 147 -1.52 -2.62 -0.68
C VAL A 147 -2.74 -2.84 -1.56
N ASP A 148 -2.49 -3.36 -2.77
CA ASP A 148 -3.53 -3.61 -3.75
C ASP A 148 -4.25 -4.94 -3.49
N ASN A 149 -5.58 -4.92 -3.62
CA ASN A 149 -6.47 -6.07 -3.38
C ASN A 149 -6.37 -6.70 -1.99
N ILE A 150 -6.26 -5.89 -0.94
CA ILE A 150 -6.12 -6.36 0.45
C ILE A 150 -7.28 -7.27 0.89
N SER A 151 -8.47 -7.11 0.32
CA SER A 151 -9.63 -7.97 0.59
C SER A 151 -9.37 -9.44 0.30
N ASP A 152 -8.40 -9.77 -0.55
CA ASP A 152 -8.08 -11.17 -0.88
C ASP A 152 -7.48 -11.94 0.31
N PHE A 153 -7.04 -11.22 1.35
CA PHE A 153 -6.53 -11.78 2.61
C PHE A 153 -7.56 -11.89 3.72
N GLU A 154 -8.80 -11.43 3.52
CA GLU A 154 -9.88 -11.53 4.51
C GLU A 154 -10.52 -12.94 4.54
N ARG A 155 -9.68 -13.97 4.58
CA ARG A 155 -10.08 -15.39 4.49
C ARG A 155 -9.97 -16.06 5.85
N LYS A 156 -11.13 -16.42 6.40
CA LYS A 156 -11.22 -17.08 7.73
C LYS A 156 -10.63 -18.49 7.76
N TYR A 157 -10.77 -19.25 6.67
CA TYR A 157 -10.41 -20.67 6.65
C TYR A 157 -8.89 -20.92 6.68
N GLU A 158 -8.10 -19.95 6.26
CA GLU A 158 -6.63 -20.03 6.19
C GLU A 158 -5.95 -19.34 7.39
N GLY A 159 -6.74 -18.79 8.33
CA GLY A 159 -6.26 -18.01 9.47
C GLY A 159 -5.66 -16.65 9.09
N TRP A 160 -5.72 -16.28 7.81
CA TRP A 160 -5.19 -15.02 7.29
C TRP A 160 -5.93 -13.81 7.81
N ASP A 161 -7.21 -13.95 8.17
CA ASP A 161 -8.00 -12.88 8.77
C ASP A 161 -7.39 -12.39 10.08
N ASN A 162 -6.92 -13.29 10.96
CA ASN A 162 -6.26 -12.93 12.22
C ASN A 162 -4.88 -12.29 12.00
N ASP A 163 -4.08 -12.86 11.10
CA ASP A 163 -2.77 -12.29 10.75
C ASP A 163 -2.96 -10.91 10.11
N LEU A 164 -3.92 -10.75 9.19
CA LEU A 164 -4.28 -9.49 8.56
C LEU A 164 -4.76 -8.46 9.60
N ASP A 165 -5.54 -8.88 10.59
CA ASP A 165 -5.99 -8.03 11.68
C ASP A 165 -4.80 -7.41 12.43
N THR A 166 -3.82 -8.27 12.72
CA THR A 166 -2.56 -7.88 13.38
C THR A 166 -1.74 -6.94 12.51
N VAL A 167 -1.61 -7.23 11.21
CA VAL A 167 -0.90 -6.36 10.25
C VAL A 167 -1.57 -5.00 10.15
N PHE A 168 -2.89 -4.96 10.06
CA PHE A 168 -3.64 -3.72 9.91
C PHE A 168 -3.52 -2.84 11.15
N ASP A 169 -3.70 -3.40 12.34
CA ASP A 169 -3.55 -2.64 13.59
C ASP A 169 -2.14 -2.11 13.74
N TRP A 170 -1.14 -2.92 13.36
CA TRP A 170 0.25 -2.47 13.35
C TRP A 170 0.49 -1.32 12.36
N LEU A 171 0.04 -1.45 11.10
CA LEU A 171 0.20 -0.41 10.07
C LEU A 171 -0.40 0.95 10.50
N ARG A 172 -1.50 0.93 11.28
CA ARG A 172 -2.11 2.15 11.82
C ARG A 172 -1.30 2.81 12.91
N MET A 173 -0.50 2.04 13.65
CA MET A 173 0.34 2.55 14.72
C MET A 173 1.68 3.08 14.22
N VAL A 174 2.14 2.65 13.03
CA VAL A 174 3.40 3.10 12.41
C VAL A 174 3.59 4.63 12.45
N PRO A 175 2.62 5.47 12.02
CA PRO A 175 2.76 6.92 12.07
C PRO A 175 3.21 7.50 13.42
N ILE A 176 2.79 6.89 14.53
CA ILE A 176 3.05 7.36 15.89
C ILE A 176 4.48 7.05 16.32
N GLU A 177 5.09 6.02 15.71
CA GLU A 177 6.40 5.52 16.08
C GLU A 177 7.54 5.99 15.15
N LEU A 178 7.21 6.65 14.04
CA LEU A 178 8.21 7.15 13.10
C LEU A 178 8.94 8.39 13.63
N SER A 179 10.14 8.60 13.09
CA SER A 179 10.94 9.80 13.37
C SER A 179 10.17 11.06 12.99
N PRO A 180 10.29 12.16 13.77
CA PRO A 180 9.66 13.42 13.45
C PRO A 180 9.99 13.89 12.02
N GLY A 181 8.97 14.33 11.28
CA GLY A 181 9.12 14.78 9.90
C GLY A 181 8.95 13.72 8.82
N ILE A 182 8.81 12.44 9.19
CA ILE A 182 8.44 11.36 8.27
C ILE A 182 6.93 11.11 8.35
N ASN A 183 6.24 11.25 7.22
CA ASN A 183 4.83 10.89 7.09
C ASN A 183 4.68 9.45 6.59
N PHE A 184 3.67 8.74 7.10
CA PHE A 184 3.29 7.42 6.62
C PHE A 184 1.90 7.46 6.00
N LYS A 185 1.81 7.14 4.71
CA LYS A 185 0.56 7.11 3.96
C LYS A 185 0.26 5.67 3.59
N LEU A 186 -0.87 5.14 4.06
CA LEU A 186 -1.32 3.79 3.74
C LEU A 186 -2.48 3.85 2.75
N LEU A 187 -2.27 3.40 1.52
CA LEU A 187 -3.32 3.18 0.53
C LEU A 187 -3.60 1.69 0.44
N MET A 188 -4.82 1.28 0.80
CA MET A 188 -5.28 -0.09 0.54
C MET A 188 -6.41 -0.06 -0.45
N THR A 189 -6.43 -1.03 -1.36
CA THR A 189 -7.51 -1.14 -2.35
C THR A 189 -8.13 -2.54 -2.32
N SER A 190 -9.35 -2.64 -2.83
CA SER A 190 -10.04 -3.90 -3.04
C SER A 190 -10.78 -3.83 -4.37
N ALA A 191 -10.51 -4.74 -5.31
CA ALA A 191 -11.23 -4.80 -6.58
C ALA A 191 -12.74 -4.95 -6.36
N GLY A 192 -13.14 -5.69 -5.34
CA GLY A 192 -14.53 -5.79 -4.87
C GLY A 192 -14.81 -4.78 -3.77
N LYS A 193 -15.06 -5.33 -2.57
CA LYS A 193 -15.29 -4.59 -1.34
C LYS A 193 -14.59 -5.33 -0.20
N SER A 194 -13.94 -4.61 0.71
CA SER A 194 -13.50 -5.17 1.98
C SER A 194 -14.71 -5.55 2.86
N THR A 195 -14.57 -6.66 3.57
CA THR A 195 -15.57 -7.28 4.45
C THR A 195 -15.14 -7.30 5.92
N GLN A 196 -13.84 -7.21 6.19
CA GLN A 196 -13.25 -7.15 7.53
C GLN A 196 -12.70 -5.76 7.83
N LEU A 197 -11.73 -5.30 7.05
CA LEU A 197 -11.03 -4.02 7.29
C LEU A 197 -11.93 -2.80 7.15
N VAL A 198 -13.01 -2.92 6.37
CA VAL A 198 -14.07 -1.91 6.29
C VAL A 198 -14.62 -1.58 7.69
N TRP A 199 -14.73 -2.54 8.61
CA TRP A 199 -15.27 -2.26 9.95
C TRP A 199 -14.25 -1.64 10.89
N LYS A 200 -12.96 -1.81 10.60
CA LYS A 200 -11.88 -1.25 11.42
C LYS A 200 -11.42 0.13 10.93
N THR A 201 -11.64 0.48 9.68
CA THR A 201 -11.23 1.78 9.09
C THR A 201 -12.23 2.87 9.44
N ASP A 202 -11.85 4.11 9.72
CA ASP A 202 -12.84 5.20 9.95
C ASP A 202 -13.66 5.44 8.66
N PRO A 203 -14.99 5.68 8.71
CA PRO A 203 -15.77 6.03 7.51
C PRO A 203 -15.18 7.18 6.66
N LEU A 204 -14.50 8.15 7.26
CA LEU A 204 -13.84 9.26 6.56
C LEU A 204 -12.57 8.82 5.80
N ASP A 205 -12.00 7.68 6.17
CA ASP A 205 -10.81 7.06 5.57
C ASP A 205 -11.19 6.00 4.53
N ARG A 206 -12.47 5.95 4.12
CA ARG A 206 -12.98 5.02 3.12
C ARG A 206 -13.44 5.76 1.88
N LEU A 207 -13.21 5.15 0.72
CA LEU A 207 -13.70 5.66 -0.57
C LEU A 207 -14.29 4.50 -1.38
N SER A 208 -15.53 4.64 -1.82
CA SER A 208 -16.19 3.66 -2.68
C SER A 208 -16.30 4.16 -4.11
N LEU A 209 -15.91 3.31 -5.06
CA LEU A 209 -15.99 3.54 -6.51
C LEU A 209 -17.22 2.83 -7.11
N ALA A 210 -18.30 2.65 -6.34
CA ALA A 210 -19.56 2.07 -6.80
C ALA A 210 -20.19 2.84 -7.98
N ALA A 211 -21.20 2.23 -8.62
CA ALA A 211 -21.78 2.67 -9.90
C ALA A 211 -22.06 4.19 -9.98
N GLY A 212 -21.58 4.82 -11.05
CA GLY A 212 -21.63 6.28 -11.28
C GLY A 212 -20.26 6.96 -11.23
N ASN A 213 -19.29 6.37 -10.53
CA ASN A 213 -17.96 6.93 -10.31
C ASN A 213 -16.94 6.49 -11.39
N VAL A 214 -17.26 6.75 -12.68
CA VAL A 214 -16.40 6.39 -13.82
C VAL A 214 -16.18 7.60 -14.71
N ILE A 215 -14.93 7.98 -14.97
CA ILE A 215 -14.60 9.02 -15.95
C ILE A 215 -14.35 8.38 -17.31
N SER A 216 -15.24 8.64 -18.28
CA SER A 216 -15.25 8.01 -19.62
C SER A 216 -14.26 8.61 -20.63
N ALA A 217 -13.75 9.82 -20.39
CA ALA A 217 -12.82 10.47 -21.32
C ALA A 217 -11.52 9.67 -21.44
N GLY A 218 -10.88 9.56 -22.61
CA GLY A 218 -9.53 8.98 -22.75
C GLY A 218 -8.43 9.94 -22.27
N LYS A 219 -7.42 9.46 -21.54
CA LYS A 219 -6.16 10.16 -21.22
C LYS A 219 -5.05 9.13 -21.40
N SER A 220 -3.93 9.57 -21.95
CA SER A 220 -2.72 8.77 -22.05
C SER A 220 -2.12 8.52 -20.65
N GLU A 221 -1.31 7.46 -20.53
CA GLU A 221 -0.55 7.15 -19.30
C GLU A 221 0.31 8.34 -18.82
N TRP A 222 0.93 9.06 -19.77
CA TRP A 222 1.68 10.29 -19.50
C TRP A 222 0.85 11.38 -18.83
N ALA A 223 -0.43 11.53 -19.22
CA ALA A 223 -1.31 12.50 -18.59
C ALA A 223 -1.72 12.08 -17.17
N ILE A 224 -1.82 10.77 -16.90
CA ILE A 224 -2.07 10.23 -15.55
C ILE A 224 -0.87 10.46 -14.64
N ALA A 225 0.34 10.13 -15.11
CA ALA A 225 1.58 10.36 -14.34
C ALA A 225 1.77 11.86 -14.01
N ARG A 226 1.49 12.75 -14.97
CA ARG A 226 1.52 14.20 -14.74
C ARG A 226 0.48 14.65 -13.71
N ASP A 227 -0.75 14.14 -13.79
CA ASP A 227 -1.80 14.50 -12.83
C ASP A 227 -1.41 14.06 -11.41
N ILE A 228 -0.83 12.85 -11.25
CA ILE A 228 -0.29 12.36 -9.97
C ILE A 228 0.78 13.31 -9.43
N GLY A 229 1.73 13.73 -10.27
CA GLY A 229 2.81 14.65 -9.88
C GLY A 229 2.31 15.99 -9.33
N ASN A 230 1.16 16.49 -9.80
CA ASN A 230 0.57 17.75 -9.33
C ASN A 230 0.05 17.67 -7.88
N TYR A 231 -0.25 16.47 -7.38
CA TYR A 231 -0.77 16.28 -6.02
C TYR A 231 0.31 15.93 -5.01
N VAL A 232 1.54 15.65 -5.45
CA VAL A 232 2.64 15.37 -4.55
C VAL A 232 3.20 16.68 -4.00
N PRO A 233 3.34 16.85 -2.67
CA PRO A 233 3.93 18.05 -2.10
C PRO A 233 5.33 18.29 -2.67
N SER A 234 5.56 19.51 -3.17
CA SER A 234 6.89 19.95 -3.57
C SER A 234 7.67 20.29 -2.29
N TYR A 235 8.54 19.40 -1.84
CA TYR A 235 9.44 19.71 -0.74
C TYR A 235 10.62 20.53 -1.28
N ASN A 236 10.60 21.85 -1.03
CA ASN A 236 11.79 22.69 -1.24
C ASN A 236 12.86 22.23 -0.24
N THR A 237 13.93 21.62 -0.74
CA THR A 237 15.15 21.37 0.02
C THR A 237 15.77 22.71 0.39
N TYR A 238 15.74 23.06 1.67
CA TYR A 238 16.55 24.13 2.27
C TYR A 238 17.85 23.53 2.80
#